data_AF-A0A959NC04-F1
#
_entry.id   AF-A0A959NC04-F1
#
_cell.length_a   1.000
_cell.length_b   1.000
_cell.length_c   1.000
_cell.angle_alpha   90.00
_cell.angle_beta   90.00
_cell.angle_gamma   90.00
#
_symmetry.space_group_name_H-M   'P 1'
#
loop_
_entity.id
_entity.type
_entity.pdbx_description
1 polymer ?
#
loop_
_entity_poly.entity_id
_entity_poly.type
_entity_poly.pdbx_seq_one_letter_code
_entity_poly.pdbx_strand_id
1 'polypeptide(L)'
;MKIVLTKLWFSLIFLFAANISSQVKLPKIISDGMVLQRGTPIKIWGWASGNEEIQISFNKVTKKTIADISGKWEVEFPQMIAGGPYEMIINASNIIKLNDIMIGDVWICSGQSNMELPMKRVSWNYPDEIENSENKYLRQFYVPREWNFKEPQEDLSSGNWKEANPENTPDFSATSYFFGKELYEKHKVPIGLINTSLGGSRVQCWISEESLKKFPTYQNEAIMFRDDDLIKSIEDADRAISESWYKLLDKQDEGYKNNTWHKSELDTDNWESMNIPGYWADNDLGMVNGSVWFRKNINLSKELAEQTATLILGRIVDADSTFVNGKFVGNVTYQYPPRRYDIPLGVLKQGENLITIRVVSNSGKGGFILDKEYSLEFADSSISLEGEWKYKL
;
A
#
# COMPACT_ATOMS: atom_id res chain seq x y z
N MET A 1 56.75 63.16 -16.60
CA MET A 1 57.13 61.77 -16.89
C MET A 1 56.17 60.85 -16.11
N LYS A 2 55.29 60.16 -16.86
CA LYS A 2 54.32 59.10 -16.49
C LYS A 2 53.44 59.27 -15.24
N ILE A 3 52.25 59.81 -15.48
CA ILE A 3 51.02 59.61 -14.71
C ILE A 3 50.49 58.21 -15.05
N VAL A 4 50.23 57.36 -14.05
CA VAL A 4 49.47 56.11 -14.23
C VAL A 4 48.13 56.27 -13.50
N LEU A 5 47.07 56.33 -14.30
CA LEU A 5 45.68 56.44 -13.88
C LEU A 5 45.20 55.14 -13.23
N THR A 6 44.76 55.22 -11.99
CA THR A 6 43.92 54.22 -11.32
C THR A 6 42.49 54.30 -11.90
N LYS A 7 42.10 53.32 -12.72
CA LYS A 7 40.71 53.12 -13.11
C LYS A 7 40.01 52.26 -12.04
N LEU A 8 39.24 52.88 -11.16
CA LEU A 8 38.21 52.18 -10.39
C LEU A 8 36.97 51.99 -11.28
N TRP A 9 36.68 50.75 -11.63
CA TRP A 9 35.40 50.35 -12.20
C TRP A 9 34.41 50.08 -11.05
N PHE A 10 33.53 51.04 -10.77
CA PHE A 10 32.32 50.78 -9.97
C PHE A 10 31.29 50.10 -10.88
N SER A 11 31.19 48.77 -10.81
CA SER A 11 30.05 48.04 -11.38
C SER A 11 28.90 48.11 -10.39
N LEU A 12 27.88 48.90 -10.70
CA LEU A 12 26.63 48.99 -9.96
C LEU A 12 25.80 47.73 -10.30
N ILE A 13 25.88 46.68 -9.48
CA ILE A 13 25.01 45.51 -9.59
C ILE A 13 23.63 45.91 -9.07
N PHE A 14 22.72 46.24 -9.97
CA PHE A 14 21.28 46.30 -9.67
C PHE A 14 20.78 44.88 -9.40
N LEU A 15 20.70 44.50 -8.13
CA LEU A 15 19.92 43.35 -7.68
C LEU A 15 18.45 43.65 -7.97
N PHE A 16 17.95 43.18 -9.12
CA PHE A 16 16.52 42.99 -9.31
C PHE A 16 16.08 41.93 -8.29
N ALA A 17 15.55 42.38 -7.16
CA ALA A 17 14.76 41.52 -6.29
C ALA A 17 13.49 41.17 -7.06
N ALA A 18 13.52 40.04 -7.77
CA ALA A 18 12.30 39.41 -8.22
C ALA A 18 11.48 39.11 -6.97
N ASN A 19 10.38 39.84 -6.76
CA ASN A 19 9.39 39.46 -5.77
C ASN A 19 8.81 38.14 -6.24
N ILE A 20 9.37 37.03 -5.75
CA ILE A 20 8.76 35.71 -5.85
C ILE A 20 7.52 35.78 -4.97
N SER A 21 6.39 36.17 -5.55
CA SER A 21 5.10 36.06 -4.88
C SER A 21 4.76 34.58 -4.83
N SER A 22 4.89 33.98 -3.66
CA SER A 22 4.44 32.62 -3.42
C SER A 22 2.93 32.63 -3.48
N GLN A 23 2.35 31.75 -4.29
CA GLN A 23 0.91 31.57 -4.31
C GLN A 23 0.44 30.92 -3.02
N VAL A 24 -0.82 31.13 -2.65
CA VAL A 24 -1.44 30.39 -1.56
C VAL A 24 -1.38 28.90 -1.89
N LYS A 25 -0.93 28.11 -0.91
CA LYS A 25 -0.88 26.65 -0.93
C LYS A 25 -1.59 26.11 0.32
N LEU A 26 -2.32 25.01 0.14
CA LEU A 26 -2.95 24.27 1.22
C LEU A 26 -2.19 22.97 1.52
N PRO A 27 -2.27 22.47 2.77
CA PRO A 27 -1.81 21.12 3.09
C PRO A 27 -2.63 20.09 2.31
N LYS A 28 -2.03 18.96 1.95
CA LYS A 28 -2.69 17.93 1.11
C LYS A 28 -4.02 17.42 1.66
N ILE A 29 -4.15 17.40 2.99
CA ILE A 29 -5.36 16.96 3.68
C ILE A 29 -6.54 17.94 3.49
N ILE A 30 -6.27 19.21 3.21
CA ILE A 30 -7.29 20.21 2.85
C ILE A 30 -7.39 20.22 1.31
N SER A 31 -8.25 19.36 0.79
CA SER A 31 -8.45 19.15 -0.64
C SER A 31 -9.92 18.83 -0.95
N ASP A 32 -10.26 18.75 -2.24
CA ASP A 32 -11.58 18.34 -2.69
C ASP A 32 -12.01 17.03 -2.03
N GLY A 33 -13.30 16.91 -1.73
CA GLY A 33 -13.87 15.71 -1.15
C GLY A 33 -13.61 15.52 0.35
N MET A 34 -12.96 16.47 1.03
CA MET A 34 -12.64 16.33 2.46
C MET A 34 -13.86 16.23 3.38
N VAL A 35 -13.66 15.61 4.55
CA VAL A 35 -14.62 15.62 5.66
C VAL A 35 -14.03 16.42 6.82
N LEU A 36 -14.76 17.43 7.28
CA LEU A 36 -14.40 18.25 8.44
C LEU A 36 -15.22 17.85 9.66
N GLN A 37 -14.60 17.88 10.84
CA GLN A 37 -15.23 17.48 12.10
C GLN A 37 -16.38 18.44 12.47
N ARG A 38 -17.57 17.88 12.69
CA ARG A 38 -18.76 18.60 13.18
C ARG A 38 -18.64 18.92 14.67
N GLY A 39 -19.41 19.91 15.13
CA GLY A 39 -19.55 20.22 16.56
C GLY A 39 -18.31 20.86 17.22
N THR A 40 -17.34 21.29 16.41
CA THR A 40 -16.16 22.04 16.84
C THR A 40 -15.89 23.18 15.85
N PRO A 41 -15.28 24.30 16.28
CA PRO A 41 -14.79 25.30 15.34
C PRO A 41 -13.91 24.67 14.25
N ILE A 42 -14.10 25.13 13.02
CA ILE A 42 -13.43 24.59 11.83
C ILE A 42 -12.21 25.45 11.54
N LYS A 43 -11.03 24.84 11.61
CA LYS A 43 -9.77 25.50 11.28
C LYS A 43 -9.36 25.19 9.86
N ILE A 44 -9.00 26.22 9.11
CA ILE A 44 -8.41 26.14 7.78
C ILE A 44 -7.10 26.90 7.81
N TRP A 45 -6.05 26.31 7.26
CA TRP A 45 -4.71 26.88 7.30
C TRP A 45 -3.97 26.55 6.01
N GLY A 46 -2.84 27.22 5.82
CA GLY A 46 -1.95 26.98 4.69
C GLY A 46 -0.73 27.88 4.73
N TRP A 47 -0.12 28.00 3.55
CA TRP A 47 1.03 28.86 3.32
C TRP A 47 0.73 29.86 2.21
N ALA A 48 1.38 31.01 2.23
CA ALA A 48 1.24 32.10 1.28
C ALA A 48 2.50 32.98 1.33
N SER A 49 2.56 34.05 0.53
CA SER A 49 3.59 35.08 0.72
C SER A 49 3.39 35.80 2.07
N GLY A 50 4.48 36.20 2.72
CA GLY A 50 4.39 36.91 3.99
C GLY A 50 3.65 38.25 3.87
N ASN A 51 2.76 38.54 4.82
CA ASN A 51 1.82 39.67 4.83
C ASN A 51 0.77 39.64 3.70
N GLU A 52 0.56 38.52 3.01
CA GLU A 52 -0.49 38.39 2.01
C GLU A 52 -1.88 38.36 2.66
N GLU A 53 -2.80 39.19 2.16
CA GLU A 53 -4.21 39.16 2.56
C GLU A 53 -4.94 37.99 1.89
N ILE A 54 -5.65 37.20 2.69
CA ILE A 54 -6.35 36.01 2.23
C ILE A 54 -7.80 36.10 2.68
N GLN A 55 -8.72 35.93 1.73
CA GLN A 55 -10.16 35.90 1.98
C GLN A 55 -10.71 34.51 1.73
N ILE A 56 -11.27 33.89 2.77
CA ILE A 56 -11.88 32.56 2.69
C ILE A 56 -13.40 32.70 2.82
N SER A 57 -14.13 32.18 1.85
CA SER A 57 -15.59 32.06 1.86
C SER A 57 -15.97 30.60 2.01
N PHE A 58 -16.70 30.26 3.08
CA PHE A 58 -17.15 28.91 3.38
C PHE A 58 -18.55 28.96 3.99
N ASN A 59 -19.50 28.22 3.40
CA ASN A 59 -20.90 28.15 3.84
C ASN A 59 -21.53 29.51 4.18
N LYS A 60 -21.53 30.45 3.23
CA LYS A 60 -22.05 31.83 3.37
C LYS A 60 -21.34 32.69 4.42
N VAL A 61 -20.31 32.19 5.08
CA VAL A 61 -19.45 32.96 5.98
C VAL A 61 -18.19 33.34 5.22
N THR A 62 -17.83 34.61 5.28
CA THR A 62 -16.56 35.09 4.76
C THR A 62 -15.69 35.55 5.91
N LYS A 63 -14.43 35.10 5.91
CA LYS A 63 -13.39 35.52 6.83
C LYS A 63 -12.20 36.05 6.05
N LYS A 64 -11.43 36.94 6.68
CA LYS A 64 -10.16 37.43 6.18
C LYS A 64 -9.08 37.12 7.19
N THR A 65 -7.89 36.79 6.71
CA THR A 65 -6.69 36.59 7.50
C THR A 65 -5.49 37.15 6.74
N ILE A 66 -4.36 37.28 7.40
CA ILE A 66 -3.11 37.74 6.80
C ILE A 66 -2.05 36.71 7.13
N ALA A 67 -1.29 36.26 6.13
CA ALA A 67 -0.16 35.39 6.36
C ALA A 67 0.92 36.09 7.16
N ASP A 68 1.47 35.40 8.15
CA ASP A 68 2.55 35.91 8.97
C ASP A 68 3.85 36.09 8.16
N ILE A 69 4.90 36.61 8.81
CA ILE A 69 6.19 36.86 8.15
C ILE A 69 6.83 35.57 7.63
N SER A 70 6.50 34.41 8.22
CA SER A 70 6.95 33.08 7.76
C SER A 70 6.09 32.50 6.65
N GLY A 71 5.02 33.19 6.25
CA GLY A 71 4.08 32.78 5.22
C GLY A 71 2.96 31.86 5.71
N LYS A 72 2.86 31.56 7.01
CA LYS A 72 1.79 30.73 7.56
C LYS A 72 0.55 31.55 7.84
N TRP A 73 -0.62 30.97 7.59
CA TRP A 73 -1.89 31.60 7.92
C TRP A 73 -2.87 30.55 8.45
N GLU A 74 -3.77 30.99 9.31
CA GLU A 74 -4.92 30.22 9.73
C GLU A 74 -6.16 31.10 9.84
N VAL A 75 -7.32 30.46 9.77
CA VAL A 75 -8.62 31.07 10.01
C VAL A 75 -9.54 30.07 10.70
N GLU A 76 -10.36 30.57 11.61
CA GLU A 76 -11.37 29.77 12.30
C GLU A 76 -12.78 30.17 11.87
N PHE A 77 -13.55 29.16 11.45
CA PHE A 77 -14.97 29.25 11.17
C PHE A 77 -15.79 28.70 12.35
N PRO A 78 -17.01 29.20 12.57
CA PRO A 78 -17.91 28.65 13.57
C PRO A 78 -18.13 27.15 13.36
N GLN A 79 -18.40 26.43 14.46
CA GLN A 79 -18.79 25.04 14.38
C GLN A 79 -20.03 24.84 13.49
N MET A 80 -20.07 23.72 12.78
CA MET A 80 -21.17 23.35 11.90
C MET A 80 -21.78 22.01 12.33
N ILE A 81 -23.07 21.86 12.07
CA ILE A 81 -23.75 20.55 12.15
C ILE A 81 -23.40 19.70 10.93
N ALA A 82 -23.64 18.39 11.03
CA ALA A 82 -23.40 17.45 9.94
C ALA A 82 -24.17 17.85 8.66
N GLY A 83 -23.55 17.68 7.49
CA GLY A 83 -24.18 17.98 6.20
C GLY A 83 -23.17 18.22 5.07
N GLY A 84 -23.65 18.81 3.99
CA GLY A 84 -22.90 19.03 2.74
C GLY A 84 -23.62 18.42 1.53
N PRO A 85 -23.00 18.45 0.35
CA PRO A 85 -21.68 19.01 0.07
C PRO A 85 -21.67 20.55 0.14
N TYR A 86 -20.54 21.11 0.60
CA TYR A 86 -20.26 22.55 0.59
C TYR A 86 -19.11 22.89 -0.35
N GLU A 87 -19.03 24.17 -0.74
CA GLU A 87 -17.90 24.75 -1.46
C GLU A 87 -17.15 25.71 -0.53
N MET A 88 -15.83 25.74 -0.66
CA MET A 88 -14.96 26.75 -0.06
C MET A 88 -14.14 27.44 -1.14
N ILE A 89 -14.13 28.77 -1.12
CA ILE A 89 -13.33 29.58 -2.05
C ILE A 89 -12.33 30.39 -1.25
N ILE A 90 -11.05 30.23 -1.56
CA ILE A 90 -9.94 31.00 -1.01
C ILE A 90 -9.45 31.94 -2.10
N ASN A 91 -9.56 33.24 -1.85
CA ASN A 91 -9.14 34.29 -2.77
C ASN A 91 -7.96 35.07 -2.16
N ALA A 92 -6.85 35.10 -2.89
CA ALA A 92 -5.65 35.87 -2.58
C ALA A 92 -4.93 36.22 -3.91
N SER A 93 -3.60 36.11 -3.99
CA SER A 93 -2.87 36.20 -5.26
C SER A 93 -3.30 35.15 -6.30
N ASN A 94 -3.82 34.02 -5.84
CA ASN A 94 -4.51 32.99 -6.62
C ASN A 94 -5.88 32.68 -6.01
N ILE A 95 -6.73 32.00 -6.80
CA ILE A 95 -8.04 31.52 -6.35
C ILE A 95 -7.99 29.99 -6.26
N ILE A 96 -8.26 29.45 -5.07
CA ILE A 96 -8.43 28.01 -4.84
C ILE A 96 -9.91 27.76 -4.55
N LYS A 97 -10.49 26.81 -5.27
CA LYS A 97 -11.85 26.33 -5.01
C LYS A 97 -11.77 24.89 -4.54
N LEU A 98 -12.30 24.63 -3.35
CA LEU A 98 -12.47 23.29 -2.81
C LEU A 98 -13.94 22.93 -2.89
N ASN A 99 -14.22 21.80 -3.51
CA ASN A 99 -15.54 21.29 -3.79
C ASN A 99 -15.84 20.06 -2.93
N ASP A 100 -17.13 19.78 -2.82
CA ASP A 100 -17.62 18.54 -2.22
C ASP A 100 -17.13 18.35 -0.78
N ILE A 101 -17.19 19.41 0.04
CA ILE A 101 -16.77 19.35 1.44
C ILE A 101 -17.94 18.84 2.30
N MET A 102 -17.69 17.80 3.10
CA MET A 102 -18.67 17.27 4.06
C MET A 102 -18.33 17.74 5.48
N ILE A 103 -19.37 17.98 6.29
CA ILE A 103 -19.24 18.14 7.73
C ILE A 103 -19.75 16.85 8.39
N GLY A 104 -18.92 16.21 9.21
CA GLY A 104 -19.16 14.85 9.68
C GLY A 104 -18.29 14.45 10.88
N ASP A 105 -18.16 13.15 11.11
CA ASP A 105 -17.26 12.59 12.12
C ASP A 105 -15.98 12.11 11.46
N VAL A 106 -14.83 12.58 11.95
CA VAL A 106 -13.50 12.26 11.39
C VAL A 106 -12.74 11.34 12.33
N TRP A 107 -12.26 10.22 11.79
CA TRP A 107 -11.55 9.17 12.52
C TRP A 107 -10.14 8.97 12.00
N ILE A 108 -9.18 8.90 12.90
CA ILE A 108 -7.80 8.53 12.57
C ILE A 108 -7.66 7.02 12.69
N CYS A 109 -7.41 6.36 11.57
CA CYS A 109 -7.23 4.93 11.44
C CYS A 109 -5.73 4.61 11.41
N SER A 110 -5.14 4.40 12.59
CA SER A 110 -3.70 4.14 12.75
C SER A 110 -3.42 2.71 13.21
N GLY A 111 -2.21 2.22 12.93
CA GLY A 111 -1.75 0.90 13.33
C GLY A 111 -0.90 0.21 12.27
N GLN A 112 -0.77 -1.11 12.44
CA GLN A 112 0.06 -1.96 11.58
C GLN A 112 -0.78 -2.73 10.55
N SER A 113 -0.32 -3.92 10.16
CA SER A 113 -0.84 -4.71 9.03
C SER A 113 -2.34 -5.02 9.09
N ASN A 114 -2.92 -5.18 10.28
CA ASN A 114 -4.37 -5.42 10.41
C ASN A 114 -5.20 -4.17 10.08
N MET A 115 -4.71 -2.98 10.44
CA MET A 115 -5.33 -1.72 10.03
C MET A 115 -4.99 -1.40 8.57
N GLU A 116 -3.84 -1.81 8.08
CA GLU A 116 -3.42 -1.63 6.68
C GLU A 116 -4.17 -2.54 5.70
N LEU A 117 -4.69 -3.69 6.17
CA LEU A 117 -5.26 -4.73 5.33
C LEU A 117 -6.34 -4.15 4.40
N PRO A 118 -6.11 -4.12 3.06
CA PRO A 118 -7.03 -3.44 2.16
C PRO A 118 -8.22 -4.34 1.79
N MET A 119 -9.36 -3.74 1.44
CA MET A 119 -10.56 -4.45 1.00
C MET A 119 -10.30 -5.41 -0.16
N LYS A 120 -9.41 -5.06 -1.10
CA LYS A 120 -9.03 -5.97 -2.21
C LYS A 120 -8.43 -7.29 -1.76
N ARG A 121 -7.83 -7.38 -0.57
CA ARG A 121 -7.32 -8.65 -0.03
C ARG A 121 -8.41 -9.53 0.55
N VAL A 122 -9.55 -8.95 0.92
CA VAL A 122 -10.70 -9.66 1.48
C VAL A 122 -11.87 -9.75 0.48
N SER A 123 -11.70 -9.26 -0.75
CA SER A 123 -12.75 -9.19 -1.78
C SER A 123 -13.42 -10.52 -2.07
N TRP A 124 -12.70 -11.64 -1.99
CA TRP A 124 -13.28 -12.97 -2.20
C TRP A 124 -14.26 -13.38 -1.11
N ASN A 125 -14.09 -12.88 0.11
CA ASN A 125 -15.03 -13.16 1.19
C ASN A 125 -16.19 -12.15 1.20
N TYR A 126 -16.01 -11.01 0.52
CA TYR A 126 -16.94 -9.90 0.52
C TYR A 126 -17.08 -9.27 -0.89
N PRO A 127 -17.42 -10.07 -1.93
CA PRO A 127 -17.50 -9.54 -3.29
C PRO A 127 -18.62 -8.50 -3.41
N ASP A 128 -19.80 -8.84 -2.87
CA ASP A 128 -20.98 -7.98 -2.88
C ASP A 128 -20.76 -6.67 -2.11
N GLU A 129 -19.91 -6.68 -1.08
CA GLU A 129 -19.58 -5.49 -0.30
C GLU A 129 -18.83 -4.47 -1.15
N ILE A 130 -17.90 -4.92 -2.00
CA ILE A 130 -17.15 -4.02 -2.90
C ILE A 130 -18.05 -3.57 -4.04
N GLU A 131 -18.79 -4.48 -4.67
CA GLU A 131 -19.69 -4.17 -5.78
C GLU A 131 -20.78 -3.15 -5.38
N ASN A 132 -21.30 -3.25 -4.16
CA ASN A 132 -22.35 -2.36 -3.64
C ASN A 132 -21.80 -1.27 -2.70
N SER A 133 -20.50 -0.97 -2.77
CA SER A 133 -19.83 -0.04 -1.83
C SER A 133 -20.11 1.45 -2.06
N GLU A 134 -20.92 1.80 -3.05
CA GLU A 134 -21.28 3.19 -3.40
C GLU A 134 -21.85 3.94 -2.19
N ASN A 135 -21.05 4.86 -1.64
CA ASN A 135 -21.43 5.69 -0.51
C ASN A 135 -20.60 6.99 -0.49
N LYS A 136 -21.13 8.03 -1.14
CA LYS A 136 -20.54 9.38 -1.17
C LYS A 136 -20.29 10.03 0.19
N TYR A 137 -20.89 9.51 1.27
CA TYR A 137 -20.76 10.04 2.63
C TYR A 137 -19.70 9.32 3.47
N LEU A 138 -19.12 8.23 2.96
CA LEU A 138 -17.98 7.55 3.57
C LEU A 138 -16.74 7.83 2.73
N ARG A 139 -15.72 8.46 3.32
CA ARG A 139 -14.53 8.90 2.58
C ARG A 139 -13.25 8.55 3.29
N GLN A 140 -12.23 8.18 2.55
CA GLN A 140 -10.89 7.92 3.07
C GLN A 140 -9.89 8.93 2.52
N PHE A 141 -9.06 9.50 3.40
CA PHE A 141 -7.78 10.10 3.04
C PHE A 141 -6.68 9.12 3.42
N TYR A 142 -5.94 8.64 2.43
CA TYR A 142 -4.85 7.71 2.66
C TYR A 142 -3.53 8.46 2.74
N VAL A 143 -2.86 8.39 3.90
CA VAL A 143 -1.59 9.08 4.12
C VAL A 143 -0.45 8.29 3.45
N PRO A 144 0.45 8.96 2.69
CA PRO A 144 1.57 8.28 2.05
C PRO A 144 2.50 7.66 3.10
N ARG A 145 3.07 6.50 2.75
CA ARG A 145 3.97 5.75 3.63
C ARG A 145 5.38 6.31 3.53
N GLU A 146 5.65 7.31 4.35
CA GLU A 146 6.92 8.03 4.38
C GLU A 146 7.40 8.15 5.81
N TRP A 147 8.72 8.23 5.98
CA TRP A 147 9.35 8.38 7.28
C TRP A 147 10.38 9.49 7.26
N ASN A 148 10.43 10.25 8.35
CA ASN A 148 11.48 11.21 8.63
C ASN A 148 11.83 11.13 10.11
N PHE A 149 13.05 10.67 10.40
CA PHE A 149 13.52 10.51 11.78
C PHE A 149 14.15 11.79 12.37
N LYS A 150 14.34 12.83 11.54
CA LYS A 150 14.99 14.09 11.91
C LYS A 150 14.02 15.07 12.53
N GLU A 151 12.84 15.24 11.93
CA GLU A 151 11.85 16.23 12.38
C GLU A 151 10.41 15.92 11.95
N PRO A 152 9.40 16.39 12.71
CA PRO A 152 8.00 16.37 12.29
C PRO A 152 7.80 17.14 10.99
N GLN A 153 6.99 16.59 10.08
CA GLN A 153 6.66 17.24 8.81
C GLN A 153 5.40 18.10 8.95
N GLU A 154 5.36 19.24 8.24
CA GLU A 154 4.20 20.15 8.25
C GLU A 154 3.14 19.80 7.19
N ASP A 155 3.49 18.99 6.19
CA ASP A 155 2.63 18.56 5.08
C ASP A 155 3.00 17.14 4.62
N LEU A 156 2.18 16.58 3.74
CA LEU A 156 2.39 15.28 3.11
C LEU A 156 2.92 15.46 1.67
N SER A 157 3.69 14.51 1.16
CA SER A 157 4.16 14.54 -0.23
C SER A 157 2.99 14.46 -1.24
N SER A 158 1.95 13.71 -0.87
CA SER A 158 0.82 13.33 -1.71
C SER A 158 -0.38 12.93 -0.83
N GLY A 159 -1.48 12.57 -1.48
CA GLY A 159 -2.72 12.17 -0.84
C GLY A 159 -3.91 12.97 -1.33
N ASN A 160 -5.07 12.33 -1.35
CA ASN A 160 -6.34 12.91 -1.73
C ASN A 160 -7.47 12.16 -1.01
N TRP A 161 -8.59 12.84 -0.81
CA TRP A 161 -9.80 12.18 -0.36
C TRP A 161 -10.40 11.36 -1.49
N LYS A 162 -10.93 10.19 -1.13
CA LYS A 162 -11.69 9.30 -2.01
C LYS A 162 -12.97 8.90 -1.31
N GLU A 163 -14.09 8.99 -2.00
CA GLU A 163 -15.33 8.39 -1.53
C GLU A 163 -15.33 6.87 -1.70
N ALA A 164 -16.14 6.19 -0.89
CA ALA A 164 -16.37 4.76 -1.05
C ALA A 164 -17.24 4.54 -2.29
N ASN A 165 -16.72 3.75 -3.22
CA ASN A 165 -17.40 3.29 -4.43
C ASN A 165 -16.65 2.05 -4.96
N PRO A 166 -17.22 1.28 -5.90
CA PRO A 166 -16.59 0.03 -6.36
C PRO A 166 -15.18 0.19 -6.92
N GLU A 167 -14.84 1.38 -7.43
CA GLU A 167 -13.50 1.71 -7.92
C GLU A 167 -12.49 1.97 -6.79
N ASN A 168 -12.88 2.72 -5.76
CA ASN A 168 -11.99 3.19 -4.70
C ASN A 168 -11.95 2.28 -3.47
N THR A 169 -13.07 1.65 -3.12
CA THR A 169 -13.20 0.78 -1.94
C THR A 169 -12.15 -0.34 -1.89
N PRO A 170 -11.72 -0.98 -3.01
CA PRO A 170 -10.64 -1.97 -2.98
C PRO A 170 -9.35 -1.51 -2.27
N ASP A 171 -9.05 -0.21 -2.27
CA ASP A 171 -7.87 0.38 -1.62
C ASP A 171 -8.15 0.96 -0.22
N PHE A 172 -9.38 0.84 0.28
CA PHE A 172 -9.70 1.21 1.67
C PHE A 172 -9.16 0.14 2.61
N SER A 173 -8.79 0.54 3.83
CA SER A 173 -8.60 -0.44 4.90
C SER A 173 -9.91 -1.18 5.14
N ALA A 174 -9.88 -2.51 5.17
CA ALA A 174 -11.05 -3.33 5.43
C ALA A 174 -11.64 -3.02 6.82
N THR A 175 -10.79 -2.95 7.84
CA THR A 175 -11.20 -2.61 9.21
C THR A 175 -11.86 -1.22 9.25
N SER A 176 -11.23 -0.21 8.64
CA SER A 176 -11.76 1.16 8.64
C SER A 176 -13.04 1.28 7.81
N TYR A 177 -13.13 0.59 6.68
CA TYR A 177 -14.30 0.59 5.80
C TYR A 177 -15.52 0.05 6.53
N PHE A 178 -15.46 -1.15 7.10
CA PHE A 178 -16.60 -1.75 7.80
C PHE A 178 -17.01 -0.90 9.02
N PHE A 179 -16.04 -0.39 9.78
CA PHE A 179 -16.30 0.54 10.88
C PHE A 179 -17.03 1.81 10.41
N GLY A 180 -16.51 2.48 9.38
CA GLY A 180 -17.09 3.71 8.85
C GLY A 180 -18.47 3.49 8.20
N LYS A 181 -18.64 2.35 7.51
CA LYS A 181 -19.93 1.92 6.94
C LYS A 181 -20.97 1.76 8.05
N GLU A 182 -20.67 1.02 9.11
CA GLU A 182 -21.61 0.79 10.22
C GLU A 182 -21.97 2.11 10.94
N LEU A 183 -20.98 2.99 11.18
CA LEU A 183 -21.22 4.30 11.77
C LEU A 183 -22.14 5.17 10.90
N TYR A 184 -21.88 5.22 9.59
CA TYR A 184 -22.73 5.96 8.67
C TYR A 184 -24.13 5.37 8.65
N GLU A 185 -24.27 4.04 8.56
CA GLU A 185 -25.57 3.37 8.51
C GLU A 185 -26.43 3.69 9.73
N LYS A 186 -25.82 3.68 10.91
CA LYS A 186 -26.47 3.92 12.20
C LYS A 186 -26.82 5.39 12.44
N HIS A 187 -25.90 6.31 12.12
CA HIS A 187 -26.02 7.71 12.52
C HIS A 187 -26.41 8.65 11.39
N LYS A 188 -26.28 8.21 10.12
CA LYS A 188 -26.50 9.02 8.91
C LYS A 188 -25.70 10.33 8.90
N VAL A 189 -24.48 10.27 9.42
CA VAL A 189 -23.53 11.39 9.50
C VAL A 189 -22.35 11.07 8.57
N PRO A 190 -21.89 12.00 7.71
CA PRO A 190 -20.72 11.75 6.88
C PRO A 190 -19.51 11.32 7.71
N ILE A 191 -18.76 10.34 7.22
CA ILE A 191 -17.61 9.76 7.92
C ILE A 191 -16.35 10.01 7.10
N GLY A 192 -15.36 10.65 7.72
CA GLY A 192 -14.02 10.80 7.19
C GLY A 192 -13.05 9.84 7.87
N LEU A 193 -12.34 9.02 7.11
CA LEU A 193 -11.34 8.09 7.59
C LEU A 193 -9.96 8.59 7.16
N ILE A 194 -9.15 9.06 8.10
CA ILE A 194 -7.74 9.39 7.84
C ILE A 194 -6.93 8.13 8.13
N ASN A 195 -6.57 7.41 7.09
CA ASN A 195 -5.81 6.17 7.22
C ASN A 195 -4.32 6.48 7.24
N THR A 196 -3.71 6.26 8.39
CA THR A 196 -2.28 6.48 8.64
C THR A 196 -1.54 5.17 8.88
N SER A 197 -2.10 4.02 8.51
CA SER A 197 -1.53 2.72 8.87
C SER A 197 -0.29 2.34 8.06
N LEU A 198 0.64 1.65 8.73
CA LEU A 198 1.87 1.11 8.14
C LEU A 198 2.22 -0.23 8.79
N GLY A 199 2.00 -1.33 8.06
CA GLY A 199 2.34 -2.68 8.47
C GLY A 199 3.85 -2.90 8.59
N GLY A 200 4.24 -3.78 9.51
CA GLY A 200 5.64 -4.03 9.84
C GLY A 200 6.33 -2.92 10.63
N SER A 201 5.69 -1.76 10.81
CA SER A 201 6.23 -0.69 11.66
C SER A 201 6.30 -1.13 13.12
N ARG A 202 7.33 -0.67 13.83
CA ARG A 202 7.49 -0.95 15.25
C ARG A 202 6.68 0.05 16.09
N VAL A 203 6.27 -0.36 17.30
CA VAL A 203 5.42 0.49 18.16
C VAL A 203 6.07 1.83 18.52
N GLN A 204 7.40 1.88 18.67
CA GLN A 204 8.12 3.12 18.97
C GLN A 204 8.02 4.18 17.87
N CYS A 205 7.63 3.81 16.64
CA CYS A 205 7.40 4.75 15.55
C CYS A 205 6.10 5.56 15.70
N TRP A 206 5.21 5.16 16.63
CA TRP A 206 3.89 5.76 16.83
C TRP A 206 3.76 6.61 18.10
N ILE A 207 4.87 6.83 18.81
CA ILE A 207 4.88 7.66 20.02
C ILE A 207 5.71 8.92 19.80
N SER A 208 5.39 9.99 20.52
CA SER A 208 6.15 11.24 20.43
C SER A 208 7.61 11.05 20.88
N GLU A 209 8.52 11.85 20.32
CA GLU A 209 9.93 11.84 20.74
C GLU A 209 10.07 12.10 22.26
N GLU A 210 9.24 12.98 22.82
CA GLU A 210 9.19 13.22 24.26
C GLU A 210 8.85 11.95 25.05
N SER A 211 7.87 11.17 24.58
CA SER A 211 7.49 9.90 25.22
C SER A 211 8.59 8.85 25.06
N LEU A 212 9.27 8.84 23.91
CA LEU A 212 10.35 7.90 23.60
C LEU A 212 11.56 8.05 24.54
N LYS A 213 11.81 9.26 25.08
CA LYS A 213 12.89 9.51 26.07
C LYS A 213 12.82 8.62 27.31
N LYS A 214 11.64 8.08 27.63
CA LYS A 214 11.45 7.13 28.75
C LYS A 214 12.00 5.74 28.45
N PHE A 215 12.42 5.47 27.21
CA PHE A 215 12.95 4.20 26.73
C PHE A 215 14.32 4.40 26.05
N PRO A 216 15.42 4.51 26.82
CA PRO A 216 16.73 4.94 26.30
C PRO A 216 17.24 4.10 25.12
N THR A 217 17.00 2.78 25.11
CA THR A 217 17.39 1.90 24.00
C THR A 217 16.74 2.32 22.68
N TYR A 218 15.42 2.55 22.68
CA TYR A 218 14.69 2.95 21.47
C TYR A 218 14.94 4.41 21.11
N GLN A 219 15.18 5.28 22.09
CA GLN A 219 15.61 6.65 21.83
C GLN A 219 16.96 6.67 21.10
N ASN A 220 17.94 5.90 21.57
CA ASN A 220 19.25 5.81 20.94
C ASN A 220 19.15 5.23 19.52
N GLU A 221 18.31 4.21 19.31
CA GLU A 221 18.01 3.67 17.97
C GLU A 221 17.44 4.76 17.05
N ALA A 222 16.43 5.52 17.51
CA ALA A 222 15.84 6.59 16.71
C ALA A 222 16.85 7.70 16.36
N ILE A 223 17.78 8.02 17.26
CA ILE A 223 18.85 8.99 17.01
C ILE A 223 19.80 8.48 15.91
N MET A 224 20.13 7.19 15.89
CA MET A 224 20.97 6.61 14.83
C MET A 224 20.32 6.77 13.46
N PHE A 225 19.01 6.55 13.37
CA PHE A 225 18.25 6.69 12.11
C PHE A 225 18.03 8.15 11.65
N ARG A 226 18.59 9.16 12.34
CA ARG A 226 18.66 10.53 11.81
C ARG A 226 19.72 10.70 10.73
N ASP A 227 20.64 9.75 10.65
CA ASP A 227 21.68 9.71 9.64
C ASP A 227 21.15 9.05 8.36
N ASP A 228 20.91 9.88 7.33
CA ASP A 228 20.44 9.40 6.03
C ASP A 228 21.47 8.47 5.35
N ASP A 229 22.77 8.65 5.60
CA ASP A 229 23.82 7.79 5.04
C ASP A 229 23.80 6.40 5.70
N LEU A 230 23.49 6.34 7.00
CA LEU A 230 23.28 5.06 7.69
C LEU A 230 22.06 4.32 7.13
N ILE A 231 20.93 5.02 6.96
CA ILE A 231 19.72 4.43 6.36
C ILE A 231 20.06 3.85 4.99
N LYS A 232 20.68 4.66 4.12
CA LYS A 232 21.05 4.24 2.78
C LYS A 232 22.04 3.07 2.80
N SER A 233 23.02 3.08 3.70
CA SER A 233 23.97 1.97 3.84
C SER A 233 23.27 0.66 4.23
N ILE A 234 22.27 0.70 5.11
CA ILE A 234 21.49 -0.47 5.51
C ILE A 234 20.66 -0.97 4.32
N GLU A 235 19.93 -0.07 3.66
CA GLU A 235 19.12 -0.40 2.48
C GLU A 235 19.95 -0.99 1.33
N ASP A 236 21.13 -0.42 1.06
CA ASP A 236 22.05 -0.89 0.03
C ASP A 236 22.64 -2.27 0.40
N ALA A 237 22.98 -2.50 1.67
CA ALA A 237 23.48 -3.78 2.15
C ALA A 237 22.39 -4.87 2.08
N ASP A 238 21.18 -4.59 2.55
CA ASP A 238 20.03 -5.51 2.53
C ASP A 238 19.67 -5.87 1.08
N ARG A 239 19.66 -4.88 0.18
CA ARG A 239 19.43 -5.10 -1.25
C ARG A 239 20.53 -5.96 -1.85
N ALA A 240 21.80 -5.68 -1.58
CA ALA A 240 22.92 -6.48 -2.09
C ALA A 240 22.90 -7.93 -1.59
N ILE A 241 22.53 -8.15 -0.31
CA ILE A 241 22.37 -9.49 0.27
C ILE A 241 21.23 -10.24 -0.43
N SER A 242 20.07 -9.60 -0.56
CA SER A 242 18.91 -10.17 -1.24
C SER A 242 19.21 -10.52 -2.70
N GLU A 243 19.76 -9.58 -3.47
CA GLU A 243 20.14 -9.80 -4.87
C GLU A 243 21.17 -10.92 -5.02
N SER A 244 22.17 -10.96 -4.15
CA SER A 244 23.19 -12.02 -4.16
C SER A 244 22.60 -13.39 -3.85
N TRP A 245 21.68 -13.45 -2.89
CA TRP A 245 20.98 -14.68 -2.52
C TRP A 245 20.10 -15.20 -3.65
N TYR A 246 19.24 -14.36 -4.23
CA TYR A 246 18.37 -14.76 -5.35
C TYR A 246 19.16 -15.10 -6.61
N LYS A 247 20.24 -14.37 -6.90
CA LYS A 247 21.14 -14.70 -8.01
C LYS A 247 21.81 -16.06 -7.83
N LEU A 248 22.24 -16.38 -6.61
CA LEU A 248 22.82 -17.69 -6.30
C LEU A 248 21.75 -18.78 -6.39
N LEU A 249 20.56 -18.53 -5.85
CA LEU A 249 19.40 -19.42 -5.91
C LEU A 249 19.07 -19.78 -7.35
N ASP A 250 18.81 -18.80 -8.21
CA ASP A 250 18.43 -19.05 -9.60
C ASP A 250 19.57 -19.70 -10.40
N LYS A 251 20.83 -19.39 -10.06
CA LYS A 251 21.99 -20.08 -10.63
C LYS A 251 22.07 -21.54 -10.19
N GLN A 252 21.58 -21.90 -9.00
CA GLN A 252 21.65 -23.25 -8.44
C GLN A 252 20.39 -24.09 -8.69
N ASP A 253 19.25 -23.45 -8.93
CA ASP A 253 17.95 -24.05 -9.23
C ASP A 253 18.01 -24.88 -10.52
N GLU A 254 18.03 -26.20 -10.38
CA GLU A 254 18.12 -27.14 -11.51
C GLU A 254 16.93 -27.03 -12.47
N GLY A 255 15.77 -26.63 -11.96
CA GLY A 255 14.57 -26.40 -12.77
C GLY A 255 14.70 -25.22 -13.71
N TYR A 256 15.38 -24.15 -13.28
CA TYR A 256 15.69 -22.99 -14.13
C TYR A 256 16.98 -23.12 -14.92
N LYS A 257 18.04 -23.76 -14.40
CA LYS A 257 19.28 -24.00 -15.16
C LYS A 257 19.02 -24.61 -16.54
N ASN A 258 18.12 -25.59 -16.59
CA ASN A 258 17.75 -26.28 -17.82
C ASN A 258 16.44 -25.75 -18.44
N ASN A 259 15.76 -24.84 -17.73
CA ASN A 259 14.43 -24.32 -18.07
C ASN A 259 13.44 -25.44 -18.44
N THR A 260 13.33 -26.43 -17.56
CA THR A 260 12.63 -27.70 -17.86
C THR A 260 11.55 -28.07 -16.86
N TRP A 261 11.64 -27.67 -15.59
CA TRP A 261 10.76 -28.26 -14.57
C TRP A 261 9.31 -27.78 -14.59
N HIS A 262 9.05 -26.64 -15.25
CA HIS A 262 7.68 -26.22 -15.56
C HIS A 262 7.09 -26.94 -16.78
N LYS A 263 7.90 -27.59 -17.63
CA LYS A 263 7.43 -28.19 -18.89
C LYS A 263 6.68 -29.50 -18.66
N SER A 264 5.65 -29.72 -19.47
CA SER A 264 4.77 -30.89 -19.33
C SER A 264 5.50 -32.21 -19.64
N GLU A 265 6.48 -32.19 -20.54
CA GLU A 265 7.15 -33.41 -21.03
C GLU A 265 8.27 -33.92 -20.10
N LEU A 266 8.62 -33.19 -19.04
CA LEU A 266 9.69 -33.60 -18.15
C LEU A 266 9.30 -34.86 -17.37
N ASP A 267 10.14 -35.89 -17.49
CA ASP A 267 10.09 -37.10 -16.68
C ASP A 267 10.36 -36.80 -15.20
N THR A 268 9.50 -37.34 -14.33
CA THR A 268 9.51 -37.13 -12.88
C THR A 268 9.39 -38.44 -12.11
N ASP A 269 9.71 -39.58 -12.72
CA ASP A 269 9.59 -40.87 -12.04
C ASP A 269 10.58 -41.01 -10.88
N ASN A 270 11.67 -40.24 -10.90
CA ASN A 270 12.65 -40.15 -9.82
C ASN A 270 12.41 -38.96 -8.85
N TRP A 271 11.25 -38.32 -8.90
CA TRP A 271 10.87 -37.29 -7.93
C TRP A 271 10.22 -37.95 -6.72
N GLU A 272 10.55 -37.46 -5.54
CA GLU A 272 9.89 -37.88 -4.31
C GLU A 272 8.50 -37.25 -4.22
N SER A 273 7.69 -37.68 -3.25
CA SER A 273 6.34 -37.17 -3.07
C SER A 273 6.09 -36.74 -1.63
N MET A 274 5.25 -35.73 -1.45
CA MET A 274 4.76 -35.30 -0.14
C MET A 274 3.34 -34.75 -0.23
N ASN A 275 2.67 -34.64 0.92
CA ASN A 275 1.33 -34.10 0.98
C ASN A 275 1.34 -32.56 1.05
N ILE A 276 0.42 -31.94 0.31
CA ILE A 276 0.07 -30.52 0.39
C ILE A 276 -1.40 -30.41 0.86
N PRO A 277 -1.74 -29.49 1.77
CA PRO A 277 -0.84 -28.59 2.49
C PRO A 277 0.04 -29.32 3.51
N GLY A 278 1.12 -28.65 3.90
CA GLY A 278 2.14 -29.21 4.76
C GLY A 278 3.47 -28.51 4.59
N TYR A 279 4.38 -28.75 5.52
CA TYR A 279 5.72 -28.18 5.49
C TYR A 279 6.73 -29.25 5.12
N TRP A 280 7.54 -29.02 4.08
CA TRP A 280 8.60 -29.96 3.71
C TRP A 280 9.66 -30.08 4.81
N ALA A 281 9.77 -29.06 5.66
CA ALA A 281 10.63 -29.07 6.83
C ALA A 281 10.26 -30.07 7.92
N ASP A 282 9.04 -30.61 7.90
CA ASP A 282 8.62 -31.72 8.77
C ASP A 282 8.78 -33.10 8.10
N ASN A 283 9.23 -33.13 6.85
CA ASN A 283 9.39 -34.34 6.05
C ASN A 283 10.87 -34.58 5.73
N ASP A 284 11.16 -35.55 4.85
CA ASP A 284 12.53 -35.98 4.52
C ASP A 284 13.43 -34.86 3.98
N LEU A 285 12.85 -33.83 3.35
CA LEU A 285 13.60 -32.67 2.86
C LEU A 285 14.18 -31.81 4.01
N GLY A 286 13.57 -31.83 5.19
CA GLY A 286 14.05 -31.14 6.39
C GLY A 286 14.13 -29.62 6.26
N MET A 287 14.88 -28.98 7.16
CA MET A 287 15.00 -27.52 7.30
C MET A 287 15.87 -26.89 6.19
N VAL A 288 15.50 -27.13 4.94
CA VAL A 288 16.13 -26.57 3.75
C VAL A 288 15.40 -25.30 3.33
N ASN A 289 16.18 -24.24 3.11
CA ASN A 289 15.75 -22.99 2.50
C ASN A 289 16.39 -22.89 1.10
N GLY A 290 15.60 -22.49 0.11
CA GLY A 290 15.93 -22.58 -1.30
C GLY A 290 14.68 -22.59 -2.16
N SER A 291 14.78 -23.23 -3.32
CA SER A 291 13.68 -23.38 -4.29
C SER A 291 13.24 -24.83 -4.27
N VAL A 292 11.95 -25.11 -4.06
CA VAL A 292 11.39 -26.45 -4.13
C VAL A 292 10.28 -26.44 -5.16
N TRP A 293 10.37 -27.33 -6.13
CA TRP A 293 9.39 -27.49 -7.19
C TRP A 293 8.42 -28.60 -6.86
N PHE A 294 7.15 -28.35 -7.11
CA PHE A 294 6.03 -29.27 -6.89
C PHE A 294 5.27 -29.48 -8.19
N ARG A 295 4.86 -30.72 -8.45
CA ARG A 295 4.10 -31.11 -9.65
C ARG A 295 2.93 -32.01 -9.30
N LYS A 296 1.75 -31.70 -9.86
CA LYS A 296 0.54 -32.53 -9.74
C LYS A 296 -0.22 -32.58 -11.04
N ASN A 297 -0.62 -33.79 -11.40
CA ASN A 297 -1.52 -34.02 -12.52
C ASN A 297 -2.96 -34.06 -12.01
N ILE A 298 -3.85 -33.41 -12.74
CA ILE A 298 -5.30 -33.49 -12.56
C ILE A 298 -5.94 -33.89 -13.89
N ASN A 299 -7.10 -34.52 -13.85
CA ASN A 299 -7.80 -34.96 -15.05
C ASN A 299 -9.11 -34.17 -15.19
N LEU A 300 -9.31 -33.54 -16.35
CA LEU A 300 -10.46 -32.68 -16.62
C LEU A 300 -11.37 -33.30 -17.68
N SER A 301 -12.68 -33.18 -17.46
CA SER A 301 -13.66 -33.41 -18.51
C SER A 301 -13.50 -32.35 -19.62
N LYS A 302 -14.08 -32.63 -20.79
CA LYS A 302 -14.10 -31.64 -21.88
C LYS A 302 -14.80 -30.35 -21.46
N GLU A 303 -15.92 -30.48 -20.73
CA GLU A 303 -16.73 -29.36 -20.27
C GLU A 303 -15.95 -28.44 -19.32
N LEU A 304 -15.23 -28.99 -18.35
CA LEU A 304 -14.41 -28.18 -17.43
C LEU A 304 -13.23 -27.52 -18.14
N ALA A 305 -12.60 -28.22 -19.08
CA ALA A 305 -11.45 -27.68 -19.82
C ALA A 305 -11.78 -26.46 -20.70
N GLU A 306 -13.06 -26.28 -21.08
CA GLU A 306 -13.52 -25.15 -21.90
C GLU A 306 -13.98 -23.94 -21.05
N GLN A 307 -13.98 -24.06 -19.72
CA GLN A 307 -14.37 -22.99 -18.79
C GLN A 307 -13.18 -22.13 -18.34
N THR A 308 -13.49 -20.93 -17.84
CA THR A 308 -12.56 -20.16 -17.01
C THR A 308 -12.42 -20.83 -15.64
N ALA A 309 -11.22 -20.81 -15.08
CA ALA A 309 -10.96 -21.34 -13.75
C ALA A 309 -9.99 -20.44 -12.98
N THR A 310 -10.10 -20.45 -11.67
CA THR A 310 -9.14 -19.80 -10.78
C THR A 310 -8.42 -20.84 -9.95
N LEU A 311 -7.10 -20.76 -9.95
CA LEU A 311 -6.24 -21.62 -9.14
C LEU A 311 -6.09 -21.01 -7.74
N ILE A 312 -6.56 -21.72 -6.72
CA ILE A 312 -6.49 -21.35 -5.31
C ILE A 312 -5.38 -22.19 -4.66
N LEU A 313 -4.31 -21.53 -4.21
CA LEU A 313 -3.17 -22.19 -3.56
C LEU A 313 -2.96 -21.69 -2.13
N GLY A 314 -4.07 -21.39 -1.45
CA GLY A 314 -4.08 -20.99 -0.06
C GLY A 314 -3.08 -19.88 0.26
N ARG A 315 -2.15 -20.17 1.18
CA ARG A 315 -0.94 -19.37 1.38
C ARG A 315 0.27 -20.29 1.30
N ILE A 316 1.36 -19.75 0.77
CA ILE A 316 2.63 -20.46 0.61
C ILE A 316 3.68 -19.67 1.40
N VAL A 317 4.63 -20.37 2.01
CA VAL A 317 5.76 -19.75 2.71
C VAL A 317 6.60 -18.96 1.70
N ASP A 318 6.87 -17.70 2.04
CA ASP A 318 7.59 -16.73 1.22
C ASP A 318 7.03 -16.57 -0.20
N ALA A 319 7.68 -17.09 -1.23
CA ALA A 319 7.33 -16.75 -2.61
C ALA A 319 7.00 -17.98 -3.43
N ASP A 320 6.16 -17.80 -4.45
CA ASP A 320 5.86 -18.85 -5.42
C ASP A 320 5.93 -18.35 -6.86
N SER A 321 6.08 -19.27 -7.80
CA SER A 321 5.84 -19.04 -9.22
C SER A 321 5.10 -20.26 -9.77
N THR A 322 3.92 -20.00 -10.32
CA THR A 322 2.95 -21.05 -10.62
C THR A 322 2.70 -21.15 -12.11
N PHE A 323 2.63 -22.39 -12.59
CA PHE A 323 2.48 -22.74 -14.00
C PHE A 323 1.38 -23.80 -14.17
N VAL A 324 0.64 -23.70 -15.27
CA VAL A 324 -0.36 -24.70 -15.67
C VAL A 324 -0.06 -25.10 -17.11
N ASN A 325 0.11 -26.41 -17.35
CA ASN A 325 0.56 -26.97 -18.63
C ASN A 325 1.81 -26.26 -19.18
N GLY A 326 2.72 -25.86 -18.29
CA GLY A 326 3.95 -25.13 -18.59
C GLY A 326 3.82 -23.64 -18.88
N LYS A 327 2.60 -23.08 -18.89
CA LYS A 327 2.38 -21.64 -19.01
C LYS A 327 2.34 -20.99 -17.64
N PHE A 328 3.06 -19.89 -17.46
CA PHE A 328 3.03 -19.10 -16.23
C PHE A 328 1.64 -18.47 -16.03
N VAL A 329 1.09 -18.62 -14.82
CA VAL A 329 -0.25 -18.10 -14.48
C VAL A 329 -0.21 -17.08 -13.34
N GLY A 330 0.86 -17.01 -12.56
CA GLY A 330 1.01 -15.98 -11.54
C GLY A 330 2.08 -16.28 -10.50
N ASN A 331 2.30 -15.28 -9.64
CA ASN A 331 3.22 -15.35 -8.51
C ASN A 331 2.76 -14.44 -7.36
N VAL A 332 3.20 -14.78 -6.15
CA VAL A 332 3.24 -13.88 -5.00
C VAL A 332 4.65 -13.95 -4.42
N THR A 333 5.21 -12.81 -4.00
CA THR A 333 6.63 -12.69 -3.63
C THR A 333 6.92 -12.75 -2.13
N TYR A 334 5.89 -12.95 -1.29
CA TYR A 334 6.05 -13.03 0.17
C TYR A 334 4.87 -13.77 0.83
N GLN A 335 5.05 -14.21 2.08
CA GLN A 335 4.22 -15.26 2.68
C GLN A 335 2.72 -14.94 2.84
N TYR A 336 2.35 -13.68 3.11
CA TYR A 336 1.05 -13.39 3.71
C TYR A 336 -0.19 -13.36 2.79
N PRO A 337 -0.12 -12.94 1.50
CA PRO A 337 -1.30 -12.86 0.64
C PRO A 337 -1.89 -14.23 0.31
N PRO A 338 -3.19 -14.36 0.08
CA PRO A 338 -3.73 -15.55 -0.57
C PRO A 338 -3.18 -15.69 -2.00
N ARG A 339 -2.98 -16.92 -2.46
CA ARG A 339 -2.58 -17.23 -3.84
C ARG A 339 -3.82 -17.57 -4.64
N ARG A 340 -4.16 -16.70 -5.59
CA ARG A 340 -5.33 -16.81 -6.45
C ARG A 340 -4.93 -16.37 -7.84
N TYR A 341 -4.93 -17.29 -8.79
CA TYR A 341 -4.47 -17.04 -10.16
C TYR A 341 -5.53 -17.44 -11.16
N ASP A 342 -6.06 -16.46 -11.89
CA ASP A 342 -6.99 -16.74 -12.97
C ASP A 342 -6.25 -17.43 -14.11
N ILE A 343 -6.76 -18.60 -14.52
CA ILE A 343 -6.18 -19.37 -15.60
C ILE A 343 -6.78 -18.86 -16.92
N PRO A 344 -5.94 -18.38 -17.87
CA PRO A 344 -6.45 -17.92 -19.15
C PRO A 344 -7.16 -19.04 -19.93
N LEU A 345 -8.20 -18.68 -20.68
CA LEU A 345 -8.88 -19.61 -21.59
C LEU A 345 -7.88 -20.27 -22.56
N GLY A 346 -8.09 -21.57 -22.82
CA GLY A 346 -7.24 -22.39 -23.68
C GLY A 346 -5.95 -22.90 -23.04
N VAL A 347 -5.71 -22.60 -21.76
CA VAL A 347 -4.58 -23.20 -21.02
C VAL A 347 -4.92 -24.60 -20.50
N LEU A 348 -6.13 -24.78 -19.99
CA LEU A 348 -6.65 -26.10 -19.63
C LEU A 348 -7.02 -26.88 -20.89
N LYS A 349 -6.89 -28.21 -20.81
CA LYS A 349 -7.23 -29.14 -21.91
C LYS A 349 -8.04 -30.32 -21.37
N GLN A 350 -8.82 -30.96 -22.23
CA GLN A 350 -9.47 -32.23 -21.88
C GLN A 350 -8.40 -33.28 -21.53
N GLY A 351 -8.65 -34.07 -20.50
CA GLY A 351 -7.72 -35.09 -20.04
C GLY A 351 -6.75 -34.56 -18.99
N GLU A 352 -5.52 -35.07 -19.02
CA GLU A 352 -4.48 -34.72 -18.04
C GLU A 352 -4.01 -33.28 -18.20
N ASN A 353 -3.97 -32.54 -17.09
CA ASN A 353 -3.39 -31.21 -16.95
C ASN A 353 -2.36 -31.23 -15.83
N LEU A 354 -1.25 -30.54 -16.04
CA LEU A 354 -0.17 -30.42 -15.08
C LEU A 354 -0.23 -29.06 -14.40
N ILE A 355 -0.19 -29.06 -13.07
CA ILE A 355 0.09 -27.88 -12.26
C ILE A 355 1.51 -28.01 -11.72
N THR A 356 2.31 -26.97 -11.91
CA THR A 356 3.68 -26.87 -11.38
C THR A 356 3.80 -25.62 -10.52
N ILE A 357 4.32 -25.78 -9.30
CA ILE A 357 4.54 -24.67 -8.36
C ILE A 357 6.01 -24.69 -7.98
N ARG A 358 6.73 -23.61 -8.25
CA ARG A 358 8.05 -23.35 -7.67
C ARG A 358 7.85 -22.54 -6.40
N VAL A 359 8.26 -23.05 -5.25
CA VAL A 359 8.22 -22.33 -3.98
C VAL A 359 9.63 -21.93 -3.60
N VAL A 360 9.84 -20.65 -3.30
CA VAL A 360 11.09 -20.13 -2.76
C VAL A 360 10.89 -19.78 -1.30
N SER A 361 11.60 -20.46 -0.41
CA SER A 361 11.65 -20.16 1.02
C SER A 361 13.03 -19.66 1.39
N ASN A 362 13.09 -18.44 1.93
CA ASN A 362 14.35 -17.76 2.25
C ASN A 362 14.84 -18.12 3.64
N SER A 363 13.92 -18.48 4.54
CA SER A 363 14.24 -18.79 5.94
C SER A 363 13.15 -19.64 6.60
N GLY A 364 13.50 -20.24 7.73
CA GLY A 364 12.55 -20.93 8.58
C GLY A 364 11.94 -22.17 7.92
N LYS A 365 10.65 -22.38 8.17
CA LYS A 365 9.94 -23.61 7.85
C LYS A 365 9.20 -23.50 6.53
N GLY A 366 9.84 -23.92 5.44
CA GLY A 366 9.25 -23.88 4.11
C GLY A 366 8.05 -24.83 3.92
N GLY A 367 7.04 -24.38 3.16
CA GLY A 367 5.83 -25.18 2.95
C GLY A 367 4.60 -24.41 2.47
N PHE A 368 3.48 -25.11 2.60
CA PHE A 368 2.12 -24.66 2.31
C PHE A 368 1.35 -24.56 3.63
N ILE A 369 0.72 -23.40 3.87
CA ILE A 369 0.08 -23.10 5.16
C ILE A 369 -1.16 -23.98 5.37
N LEU A 370 -1.16 -24.71 6.49
CA LEU A 370 -2.31 -25.50 6.95
C LEU A 370 -3.57 -24.62 7.13
N ASP A 371 -4.75 -25.25 7.06
CA ASP A 371 -6.06 -24.58 7.18
C ASP A 371 -6.31 -23.49 6.11
N LYS A 372 -5.77 -23.72 4.93
CA LYS A 372 -6.05 -22.96 3.71
C LYS A 372 -6.57 -23.89 2.64
N GLU A 373 -7.36 -23.32 1.74
CA GLU A 373 -7.92 -24.04 0.61
C GLU A 373 -6.90 -24.18 -0.51
N TYR A 374 -6.85 -25.37 -1.09
CA TYR A 374 -6.03 -25.70 -2.26
C TYR A 374 -6.91 -26.38 -3.29
N SER A 375 -7.32 -25.63 -4.31
CA SER A 375 -8.31 -26.09 -5.28
C SER A 375 -8.15 -25.42 -6.65
N LEU A 376 -8.72 -26.05 -7.66
CA LEU A 376 -9.02 -25.44 -8.94
C LEU A 376 -10.52 -25.15 -8.98
N GLU A 377 -10.88 -23.87 -8.95
CA GLU A 377 -12.27 -23.40 -8.87
C GLU A 377 -12.80 -23.05 -10.26
N PHE A 378 -14.00 -23.55 -10.57
CA PHE A 378 -14.80 -23.19 -11.74
C PHE A 378 -16.07 -22.47 -11.28
N ALA A 379 -16.96 -22.09 -12.20
CA ALA A 379 -18.18 -21.36 -11.85
C ALA A 379 -19.08 -22.12 -10.85
N ASP A 380 -19.29 -23.43 -11.07
CA ASP A 380 -20.25 -24.23 -10.30
C ASP A 380 -19.63 -25.48 -9.65
N SER A 381 -18.30 -25.63 -9.70
CA SER A 381 -17.62 -26.82 -9.19
C SER A 381 -16.16 -26.53 -8.86
N SER A 382 -15.54 -27.43 -8.09
CA SER A 382 -14.12 -27.35 -7.78
C SER A 382 -13.45 -28.72 -7.77
N ILE A 383 -12.13 -28.70 -7.97
CA ILE A 383 -11.27 -29.89 -7.86
C ILE A 383 -10.26 -29.62 -6.76
N SER A 384 -10.26 -30.47 -5.72
CA SER A 384 -9.26 -30.39 -4.66
C SER A 384 -7.86 -30.66 -5.21
N LEU A 385 -6.90 -29.85 -4.78
CA LEU A 385 -5.48 -30.01 -5.06
C LEU A 385 -4.72 -30.60 -3.87
N GLU A 386 -5.40 -30.86 -2.76
CA GLU A 386 -4.80 -31.45 -1.57
C GLU A 386 -4.33 -32.90 -1.80
N GLY A 387 -3.49 -33.39 -0.90
CA GLY A 387 -2.90 -34.73 -0.95
C GLY A 387 -1.55 -34.74 -1.63
N GLU A 388 -1.23 -35.84 -2.30
CA GLU A 388 0.11 -36.10 -2.81
C GLU A 388 0.50 -35.18 -3.98
N TRP A 389 1.73 -34.68 -3.93
CA TRP A 389 2.42 -33.94 -4.99
C TRP A 389 3.84 -34.49 -5.13
N LYS A 390 4.32 -34.61 -6.37
CA LYS A 390 5.74 -34.87 -6.62
C LYS A 390 6.53 -33.61 -6.32
N TYR A 391 7.73 -33.75 -5.74
CA TYR A 391 8.60 -32.62 -5.45
C TYR A 391 10.08 -32.87 -5.76
N LYS A 392 10.81 -31.76 -5.93
CA LYS A 392 12.26 -31.74 -6.11
C LYS A 392 12.84 -30.42 -5.59
N LEU A 393 13.94 -30.50 -4.85
CA LEU A 393 14.76 -29.34 -4.48
C LEU A 393 15.54 -28.83 -5.70
#